data_AF-A0A291IQY4-F1
#
_entry.id   AF-A0A291IQY4-F1
#
_cell.length_a   1.000
_cell.length_b   1.000
_cell.length_c   1.000
_cell.angle_alpha   90.00
_cell.angle_beta   90.00
_cell.angle_gamma   90.00
#
_symmetry.space_group_name_H-M   'P 1'
#
loop_
_entity.id
_entity.type
_entity.pdbx_description
1 polymer ?
#
loop_
_entity_poly.entity_id
_entity_poly.type
_entity_poly.pdbx_seq_one_letter_code
_entity_poly.pdbx_strand_id
1 'polypeptide(L)'
;MIKELDKSGLEKLFKDDFVFKRVEPSFQKEMLAQIPTNKELNLDSVNDRRVAIEFLRYVEKKDFAELVKYEDELQLFLVIIAAINNRRNVTQSDLLTLTKIDMPFDNWNETILKDIKQTMFYELYIYMDKNGDIKDEMTNKLENKTLTNEDKKQAKSIADWCNKEVEFLDTTRNQVLAGTQFKNIFMKNEIINFYDQCLDTIKRRLKSQALGFSVASQS
;
A
#
# COMPACT_ATOMS: atom_id res chain seq x y z
N MET A 1 17.33 18.85 -8.37
CA MET A 1 16.19 18.00 -8.76
C MET A 1 15.98 18.13 -10.26
N ILE A 2 15.91 17.00 -10.98
CA ILE A 2 15.68 16.97 -12.43
C ILE A 2 14.26 17.48 -12.70
N LYS A 3 14.12 18.44 -13.61
CA LYS A 3 12.83 19.07 -13.95
C LYS A 3 12.18 18.49 -15.19
N GLU A 4 13.00 18.17 -16.18
CA GLU A 4 12.60 17.57 -17.45
C GLU A 4 13.48 16.35 -17.70
N LEU A 5 12.89 15.30 -18.24
CA LEU A 5 13.57 14.04 -18.50
C LEU A 5 13.12 13.47 -19.84
N ASP A 6 14.04 13.43 -20.80
CA ASP A 6 13.84 12.70 -22.05
C ASP A 6 14.28 11.24 -21.93
N LYS A 7 14.15 10.49 -23.02
CA LYS A 7 14.54 9.08 -23.07
C LYS A 7 16.04 8.88 -22.80
N SER A 8 16.90 9.73 -23.38
CA SER A 8 18.35 9.68 -23.20
C SER A 8 18.76 9.92 -21.74
N GLY A 9 18.13 10.89 -21.09
CA GLY A 9 18.31 11.18 -19.68
C GLY A 9 17.92 9.99 -18.80
N LEU A 10 16.79 9.34 -19.09
CA LEU A 10 16.39 8.14 -18.34
C LEU A 10 17.36 6.96 -18.58
N GLU A 11 17.83 6.75 -19.81
CA GLU A 11 18.86 5.75 -20.11
C GLU A 11 20.17 6.02 -19.36
N LYS A 12 20.54 7.29 -19.19
CA LYS A 12 21.70 7.69 -18.41
C LYS A 12 21.50 7.38 -16.92
N LEU A 13 20.33 7.67 -16.35
CA LEU A 13 20.00 7.29 -14.97
C LEU A 13 20.17 5.78 -14.75
N PHE A 14 19.62 4.94 -15.64
CA PHE A 14 19.78 3.49 -15.57
C PHE A 14 21.22 2.99 -15.67
N LYS A 15 22.15 3.78 -16.21
CA LYS A 15 23.59 3.45 -16.31
C LYS A 15 24.42 4.01 -15.17
N ASP A 16 24.07 5.18 -14.67
CA ASP A 16 24.96 5.99 -13.84
C ASP A 16 24.51 6.06 -12.38
N ASP A 17 23.20 6.06 -12.11
CA ASP A 17 22.63 6.20 -10.77
C ASP A 17 22.50 4.85 -10.04
N PHE A 18 22.74 4.84 -8.72
CA PHE A 18 22.77 3.64 -7.90
C PHE A 18 21.43 2.90 -7.85
N VAL A 19 20.34 3.63 -7.60
CA VAL A 19 18.98 3.08 -7.49
C VAL A 19 18.47 2.68 -8.86
N PHE A 20 18.66 3.54 -9.87
CA PHE A 20 18.15 3.27 -11.22
C PHE A 20 18.86 2.07 -11.87
N LYS A 21 20.16 1.86 -11.61
CA LYS A 21 20.88 0.65 -12.05
C LYS A 21 20.26 -0.67 -11.54
N ARG A 22 19.50 -0.62 -10.43
CA ARG A 22 18.87 -1.77 -9.78
C ARG A 22 17.44 -2.00 -10.22
N VAL A 23 16.89 -1.13 -11.05
CA VAL A 23 15.58 -1.36 -11.65
C VAL A 23 15.67 -2.60 -12.54
N GLU A 24 14.72 -3.53 -12.42
CA GLU A 24 14.67 -4.75 -13.24
C GLU A 24 14.84 -4.43 -14.74
N PRO A 25 15.73 -5.10 -15.49
CA PRO A 25 16.00 -4.75 -16.89
C PRO A 25 14.76 -4.77 -17.80
N SER A 26 13.82 -5.69 -17.58
CA SER A 26 12.53 -5.72 -18.27
C SER A 26 11.72 -4.46 -17.99
N PHE A 27 11.67 -4.02 -16.74
CA PHE A 27 10.95 -2.82 -16.31
C PHE A 27 11.61 -1.53 -16.86
N GLN A 28 12.94 -1.47 -16.89
CA GLN A 28 13.65 -0.36 -17.55
C GLN A 28 13.23 -0.23 -19.02
N LYS A 29 13.17 -1.35 -19.75
CA LYS A 29 12.75 -1.37 -21.15
C LYS A 29 11.31 -0.90 -21.32
N GLU A 30 10.41 -1.30 -20.42
CA GLU A 30 9.02 -0.83 -20.41
C GLU A 30 8.94 0.68 -20.17
N MET A 31 9.65 1.22 -19.17
CA MET A 31 9.70 2.65 -18.89
C MET A 31 10.19 3.45 -20.10
N LEU A 32 11.28 3.01 -20.74
CA LEU A 32 11.83 3.65 -21.94
C LEU A 32 10.91 3.60 -23.15
N ALA A 33 10.03 2.60 -23.23
CA ALA A 33 9.05 2.49 -24.31
C ALA A 33 7.90 3.50 -24.15
N GLN A 34 7.63 3.96 -22.93
CA GLN A 34 6.58 4.95 -22.66
C GLN A 34 7.03 6.40 -22.90
N ILE A 35 8.33 6.66 -23.04
CA ILE A 35 8.86 7.99 -23.33
C ILE A 35 9.09 8.12 -24.84
N PRO A 36 8.31 8.96 -25.56
CA PRO A 36 8.53 9.18 -26.98
C PRO A 36 9.90 9.80 -27.23
N THR A 37 10.61 9.36 -28.28
CA THR A 37 12.00 9.75 -28.59
C THR A 37 12.25 11.26 -28.65
N ASN A 38 11.22 12.08 -28.93
CA ASN A 38 11.31 13.53 -29.06
C ASN A 38 10.40 14.29 -28.07
N LYS A 39 10.09 13.68 -26.92
CA LYS A 39 9.32 14.34 -25.86
C LYS A 39 10.02 14.20 -24.52
N GLU A 40 9.95 15.27 -23.75
CA GLU A 40 10.40 15.32 -22.37
C GLU A 40 9.21 15.05 -21.44
N LEU A 41 9.46 14.23 -20.41
CA LEU A 41 8.60 14.16 -19.24
C LEU A 41 8.85 15.41 -18.40
N ASN A 42 7.80 16.20 -18.18
CA ASN A 42 7.85 17.30 -17.22
C ASN A 42 7.65 16.74 -15.81
N LEU A 43 8.74 16.59 -15.05
CA LEU A 43 8.72 16.08 -13.67
C LEU A 43 8.20 17.12 -12.66
N ASP A 44 8.28 18.42 -12.99
CA ASP A 44 7.69 19.50 -12.19
C ASP A 44 6.14 19.48 -12.23
N SER A 45 5.55 18.79 -13.22
CA SER A 45 4.10 18.56 -13.27
C SER A 45 3.60 17.64 -12.13
N VAL A 46 4.49 16.85 -11.51
CA VAL A 46 4.22 16.05 -10.32
C VAL A 46 4.54 16.86 -9.07
N ASN A 47 3.57 17.68 -8.66
CA ASN A 47 3.74 18.67 -7.61
C ASN A 47 3.36 18.17 -6.21
N ASP A 48 2.64 17.05 -6.09
CA ASP A 48 2.36 16.42 -4.79
C ASP A 48 3.07 15.07 -4.65
N ARG A 49 4.03 15.04 -3.73
CA ARG A 49 4.90 13.90 -3.45
C ARG A 49 4.73 13.36 -2.04
N ARG A 50 3.73 13.85 -1.29
CA ARG A 50 3.54 13.49 0.12
C ARG A 50 3.42 11.99 0.32
N VAL A 51 2.69 11.29 -0.56
CA VAL A 51 2.59 9.83 -0.52
C VAL A 51 3.96 9.14 -0.58
N ALA A 52 4.85 9.60 -1.46
CA ALA A 52 6.21 9.06 -1.55
C ALA A 52 7.01 9.36 -0.27
N ILE A 53 7.03 10.62 0.16
CA ILE A 53 7.82 11.09 1.30
C ILE A 53 7.38 10.39 2.60
N GLU A 54 6.07 10.39 2.87
CA GLU A 54 5.52 9.79 4.08
C GLU A 54 5.73 8.28 4.11
N PHE A 55 5.55 7.61 2.95
CA PHE A 55 5.78 6.17 2.86
C PHE A 55 7.26 5.81 3.06
N LEU A 56 8.20 6.48 2.37
CA LEU A 56 9.62 6.19 2.52
C LEU A 56 10.11 6.44 3.94
N ARG A 57 9.65 7.52 4.59
CA ARG A 57 9.95 7.78 6.01
C ARG A 57 9.33 6.77 6.96
N TYR A 58 8.15 6.25 6.63
CA TYR A 58 7.52 5.18 7.40
C TYR A 58 8.35 3.91 7.35
N VAL A 59 8.74 3.48 6.13
CA VAL A 59 9.57 2.29 5.90
C VAL A 59 10.96 2.45 6.53
N GLU A 60 11.59 3.62 6.37
CA GLU A 60 12.89 3.95 6.96
C GLU A 60 12.90 3.74 8.47
N LYS A 61 11.91 4.31 9.17
CA LYS A 61 11.83 4.26 10.64
C LYS A 61 11.56 2.87 11.17
N LYS A 62 10.83 2.05 10.40
CA LYS A 62 10.27 0.80 10.89
C LYS A 62 11.12 -0.41 10.53
N ASP A 63 11.62 -0.46 9.29
CA ASP A 63 12.23 -1.66 8.74
C ASP A 63 13.63 -1.40 8.14
N PHE A 64 13.89 -0.22 7.54
CA PHE A 64 15.14 0.06 6.81
C PHE A 64 15.78 1.41 7.16
N ALA A 65 16.44 1.53 8.32
CA ALA A 65 17.08 2.78 8.75
C ALA A 65 18.08 3.37 7.72
N GLU A 66 18.73 2.52 6.93
CA GLU A 66 19.66 2.96 5.89
C GLU A 66 19.00 3.49 4.61
N LEU A 67 17.67 3.36 4.48
CA LEU A 67 16.91 3.85 3.32
C LEU A 67 17.08 5.36 3.11
N VAL A 68 17.35 6.11 4.19
CA VAL A 68 17.66 7.54 4.16
C VAL A 68 18.77 7.90 3.15
N LYS A 69 19.71 6.99 2.90
CA LYS A 69 20.81 7.18 1.93
C LYS A 69 20.34 7.22 0.48
N TYR A 70 19.13 6.75 0.20
CA TYR A 70 18.56 6.57 -1.13
C TYR A 70 17.19 7.26 -1.29
N GLU A 71 16.78 8.06 -0.30
CA GLU A 71 15.44 8.64 -0.23
C GLU A 71 15.16 9.52 -1.46
N ASP A 72 16.11 10.37 -1.85
CA ASP A 72 15.97 11.30 -2.97
C ASP A 72 15.84 10.57 -4.31
N GLU A 73 16.63 9.52 -4.54
CA GLU A 73 16.61 8.71 -5.76
C GLU A 73 15.32 7.88 -5.85
N LEU A 74 14.85 7.32 -4.74
CA LEU A 74 13.58 6.59 -4.69
C LEU A 74 12.38 7.52 -4.90
N GLN A 75 12.42 8.72 -4.31
CA GLN A 75 11.41 9.76 -4.59
C GLN A 75 11.42 10.17 -6.07
N LEU A 76 12.60 10.37 -6.66
CA LEU A 76 12.74 10.70 -8.08
C LEU A 76 12.17 9.58 -8.96
N PHE A 77 12.46 8.32 -8.64
CA PHE A 77 11.91 7.17 -9.34
C PHE A 77 10.37 7.19 -9.33
N LEU A 78 9.76 7.36 -8.15
CA LEU A 78 8.30 7.45 -8.01
C LEU A 78 7.69 8.63 -8.78
N VAL A 79 8.38 9.77 -8.81
CA VAL A 79 7.98 10.94 -9.61
C VAL A 79 8.00 10.64 -11.10
N ILE A 80 9.03 9.95 -11.60
CA ILE A 80 9.11 9.53 -13.00
C ILE A 80 7.95 8.58 -13.34
N ILE A 81 7.65 7.62 -12.46
CA ILE A 81 6.50 6.71 -12.63
C ILE A 81 5.19 7.51 -12.70
N ALA A 82 4.95 8.44 -11.78
CA ALA A 82 3.75 9.28 -11.79
C ALA A 82 3.65 10.13 -13.07
N ALA A 83 4.76 10.71 -13.53
CA ALA A 83 4.83 11.51 -14.74
C ALA A 83 4.51 10.69 -16.00
N ILE A 84 5.09 9.48 -16.14
CA ILE A 84 4.76 8.57 -17.27
C ILE A 84 3.28 8.22 -17.27
N ASN A 85 2.70 8.06 -16.09
CA ASN A 85 1.27 7.82 -15.91
C ASN A 85 0.39 9.07 -16.09
N ASN A 86 0.96 10.21 -16.49
CA ASN A 86 0.28 11.49 -16.67
C ASN A 86 -0.47 11.97 -15.41
N ARG A 87 0.11 11.76 -14.22
CA ARG A 87 -0.47 12.19 -12.94
C ARG A 87 0.25 13.41 -12.39
N ARG A 88 -0.47 14.22 -11.61
CA ARG A 88 0.09 15.39 -10.89
C ARG A 88 0.61 15.06 -9.50
N ASN A 89 0.32 13.85 -9.03
CA ASN A 89 0.67 13.41 -7.69
C ASN A 89 1.13 11.96 -7.72
N VAL A 90 2.04 11.61 -6.82
CA VAL A 90 2.36 10.22 -6.52
C VAL A 90 1.19 9.59 -5.76
N THR A 91 0.89 8.33 -6.05
CA THR A 91 -0.20 7.57 -5.43
C THR A 91 0.31 6.24 -4.86
N GLN A 92 -0.54 5.57 -4.07
CA GLN A 92 -0.26 4.24 -3.53
C GLN A 92 0.11 3.22 -4.62
N SER A 93 -0.46 3.34 -5.81
CA SER A 93 -0.21 2.40 -6.90
C SER A 93 1.19 2.58 -7.52
N ASP A 94 1.77 3.76 -7.39
CA ASP A 94 3.14 4.02 -7.83
C ASP A 94 4.14 3.40 -6.85
N LEU A 95 3.82 3.34 -5.56
CA LEU A 95 4.66 2.69 -4.55
C LEU A 95 4.91 1.21 -4.86
N LEU A 96 3.95 0.51 -5.47
CA LEU A 96 4.16 -0.89 -5.88
C LEU A 96 5.33 -1.05 -6.87
N THR A 97 5.67 -0.01 -7.63
CA THR A 97 6.82 -0.06 -8.55
C THR A 97 8.17 -0.12 -7.84
N LEU A 98 8.23 0.19 -6.53
CA LEU A 98 9.44 -0.01 -5.72
C LEU A 98 9.85 -1.48 -5.63
N THR A 99 8.91 -2.41 -5.81
CA THR A 99 9.19 -3.86 -5.89
C THR A 99 9.96 -4.26 -7.14
N LYS A 100 10.13 -3.32 -8.09
CA LYS A 100 10.93 -3.49 -9.31
C LYS A 100 12.37 -3.02 -9.16
N ILE A 101 12.78 -2.64 -7.95
CA ILE A 101 14.12 -2.18 -7.63
C ILE A 101 14.78 -3.22 -6.73
N ASP A 102 15.89 -3.81 -7.17
CA ASP A 102 16.69 -4.75 -6.40
C ASP A 102 17.57 -4.02 -5.37
N MET A 103 16.96 -3.55 -4.29
CA MET A 103 17.65 -2.84 -3.21
C MET A 103 18.47 -3.81 -2.33
N PRO A 104 19.60 -3.37 -1.77
CA PRO A 104 20.49 -4.21 -0.95
C PRO A 104 19.94 -4.52 0.46
N PHE A 105 18.62 -4.47 0.65
CA PHE A 105 17.96 -4.72 1.91
C PHE A 105 17.33 -6.11 1.92
N ASP A 106 17.61 -6.89 2.97
CA ASP A 106 17.02 -8.21 3.12
C ASP A 106 15.49 -8.13 3.12
N ASN A 107 14.84 -9.01 2.36
CA ASN A 107 13.39 -9.07 2.21
C ASN A 107 12.75 -7.75 1.74
N TRP A 108 13.46 -6.94 0.95
CA TRP A 108 12.98 -5.66 0.41
C TRP A 108 11.56 -5.77 -0.17
N ASN A 109 11.35 -6.65 -1.15
CA ASN A 109 10.07 -6.77 -1.86
C ASN A 109 8.93 -7.18 -0.92
N GLU A 110 9.16 -8.15 -0.04
CA GLU A 110 8.14 -8.61 0.92
C GLU A 110 7.76 -7.52 1.92
N THR A 111 8.75 -6.78 2.40
CA THR A 111 8.56 -5.67 3.35
C THR A 111 7.82 -4.52 2.71
N ILE A 112 8.22 -4.10 1.51
CA ILE A 112 7.53 -3.04 0.76
C ILE A 112 6.06 -3.42 0.49
N LEU A 113 5.78 -4.65 0.05
CA LEU A 113 4.39 -5.09 -0.17
C LEU A 113 3.58 -5.09 1.14
N LYS A 114 4.17 -5.55 2.24
CA LYS A 114 3.55 -5.52 3.56
C LYS A 114 3.25 -4.09 4.01
N ASP A 115 4.17 -3.15 3.82
CA ASP A 115 4.00 -1.78 4.28
C ASP A 115 3.04 -0.98 3.39
N ILE A 116 3.03 -1.23 2.08
CA ILE A 116 2.01 -0.67 1.19
C ILE A 116 0.62 -1.14 1.63
N LYS A 117 0.47 -2.44 1.93
CA LYS A 117 -0.78 -2.97 2.46
C LYS A 117 -1.20 -2.29 3.77
N GLN A 118 -0.27 -2.13 4.70
CA GLN A 118 -0.55 -1.52 6.00
C GLN A 118 -0.92 -0.03 5.87
N THR A 119 -0.25 0.72 5.01
CA THR A 119 -0.53 2.15 4.82
C THR A 119 -1.78 2.40 3.98
N MET A 120 -2.10 1.55 2.99
CA MET A 120 -3.32 1.65 2.18
C MET A 120 -4.59 1.39 2.99
N PHE A 121 -4.54 0.49 3.97
CA PHE A 121 -5.69 0.11 4.82
C PHE A 121 -5.47 0.49 6.29
N TYR A 122 -4.71 1.57 6.54
CA TYR A 122 -4.21 1.93 7.88
C TYR A 122 -5.30 1.99 8.95
N GLU A 123 -6.37 2.75 8.70
CA GLU A 123 -7.46 2.89 9.66
C GLU A 123 -8.15 1.56 9.96
N LEU A 124 -8.38 0.77 8.92
CA LEU A 124 -9.03 -0.54 9.06
C LEU A 124 -8.17 -1.50 9.88
N TYR A 125 -6.85 -1.49 9.66
CA TYR A 125 -5.92 -2.25 10.49
C TYR A 125 -5.92 -1.81 11.95
N ILE A 126 -5.96 -0.50 12.23
CA ILE A 126 -6.08 0.00 13.62
C ILE A 126 -7.32 -0.57 14.31
N TYR A 127 -8.48 -0.52 13.66
CA TYR A 127 -9.71 -1.06 14.26
C TYR A 127 -9.66 -2.58 14.41
N MET A 128 -9.15 -3.29 13.41
CA MET A 128 -9.01 -4.75 13.48
C MET A 128 -8.04 -5.20 14.57
N ASP A 129 -6.98 -4.45 14.84
CA ASP A 129 -6.03 -4.74 15.91
C ASP A 129 -6.67 -4.47 17.28
N LYS A 130 -7.34 -3.33 17.47
CA LYS A 130 -8.13 -3.04 18.68
C LYS A 130 -9.20 -4.09 18.96
N ASN A 131 -9.87 -4.57 17.91
CA ASN A 131 -10.84 -5.65 18.01
C ASN A 131 -10.18 -6.98 18.44
N GLY A 132 -8.90 -7.19 18.11
CA GLY A 132 -8.13 -8.32 18.62
C GLY A 132 -7.98 -8.26 20.13
N ASP A 133 -7.49 -7.11 20.64
CA ASP A 133 -7.27 -6.91 22.07
C ASP A 133 -8.56 -7.09 22.89
N ILE A 134 -9.67 -6.52 22.41
CA ILE A 134 -10.99 -6.65 23.05
C ILE A 134 -11.46 -8.11 23.05
N LYS A 135 -11.21 -8.86 21.96
CA LYS A 135 -11.60 -10.26 21.87
C LYS A 135 -10.85 -11.10 22.91
N ASP A 136 -9.56 -10.87 23.08
CA ASP A 136 -8.76 -11.60 24.06
C ASP A 136 -9.22 -11.29 25.50
N GLU A 137 -9.53 -10.03 25.79
CA GLU A 137 -10.13 -9.62 27.07
C GLU A 137 -11.49 -10.30 27.33
N MET A 138 -12.39 -10.28 26.34
CA MET A 138 -13.71 -10.91 26.45
C MET A 138 -13.62 -12.44 26.59
N THR A 139 -12.64 -13.07 25.93
CA THR A 139 -12.39 -14.51 26.06
C THR A 139 -12.03 -14.86 27.50
N ASN A 140 -11.11 -14.11 28.11
CA ASN A 140 -10.74 -14.29 29.52
C ASN A 140 -11.95 -14.09 30.45
N LYS A 141 -12.79 -13.08 30.20
CA LYS A 141 -14.02 -12.85 30.98
C LYS A 141 -15.03 -13.98 30.81
N LEU A 142 -15.16 -14.54 29.62
CA LEU A 142 -16.04 -15.67 29.33
C LEU A 142 -15.61 -16.93 30.10
N GLU A 143 -14.32 -17.27 30.02
CA GLU A 143 -13.73 -18.43 30.71
C GLU A 143 -13.89 -18.32 32.23
N ASN A 144 -13.75 -17.11 32.77
CA ASN A 144 -13.93 -16.83 34.20
C ASN A 144 -15.40 -16.56 34.60
N LYS A 145 -16.34 -16.61 33.65
CA LYS A 145 -17.77 -16.33 33.87
C LYS A 145 -18.06 -14.95 34.47
N THR A 146 -17.26 -13.95 34.10
CA THR A 146 -17.37 -12.55 34.56
C THR A 146 -17.87 -11.59 33.48
N LEU A 147 -18.40 -12.09 32.37
CA LEU A 147 -18.98 -11.24 31.32
C LEU A 147 -20.19 -10.46 31.83
N THR A 148 -20.15 -9.15 31.67
CA THR A 148 -21.26 -8.26 32.00
C THR A 148 -22.20 -8.08 30.81
N ASN A 149 -23.40 -7.54 31.06
CA ASN A 149 -24.31 -7.17 29.98
C ASN A 149 -23.74 -6.06 29.08
N GLU A 150 -22.85 -5.22 29.61
CA GLU A 150 -22.19 -4.19 28.80
C GLU A 150 -21.15 -4.80 27.86
N ASP A 151 -20.37 -5.79 28.34
CA ASP A 151 -19.46 -6.56 27.48
C ASP A 151 -20.23 -7.23 26.33
N LYS A 152 -21.39 -7.83 26.61
CA LYS A 152 -22.24 -8.46 25.58
C LYS A 152 -22.77 -7.46 24.55
N LYS A 153 -23.16 -6.26 24.97
CA LYS A 153 -23.58 -5.17 24.07
C LYS A 153 -22.43 -4.68 23.20
N GLN A 154 -21.25 -4.49 23.80
CA GLN A 154 -20.05 -4.10 23.08
C GLN A 154 -19.67 -5.16 22.04
N ALA A 155 -19.69 -6.45 22.41
CA ALA A 155 -19.43 -7.56 21.50
C ALA A 155 -20.39 -7.53 20.30
N LYS A 156 -21.69 -7.36 20.56
CA LYS A 156 -22.69 -7.21 19.50
C LYS A 156 -22.39 -6.03 18.57
N SER A 157 -22.06 -4.86 19.13
CA SER A 157 -21.73 -3.67 18.34
C SER A 157 -20.50 -3.88 17.45
N ILE A 158 -19.48 -4.58 17.94
CA ILE A 158 -18.27 -4.87 17.15
C ILE A 158 -18.60 -5.89 16.06
N ALA A 159 -19.39 -6.93 16.36
CA ALA A 159 -19.83 -7.90 15.35
C ALA A 159 -20.62 -7.23 14.22
N ASP A 160 -21.56 -6.35 14.56
CA ASP A 160 -22.35 -5.58 13.60
C ASP A 160 -21.46 -4.66 12.75
N TRP A 161 -20.47 -4.00 13.36
CA TRP A 161 -19.50 -3.17 12.63
C TRP A 161 -18.67 -4.01 11.65
N CYS A 162 -18.10 -5.14 12.09
CA CYS A 162 -17.33 -6.03 11.22
C CYS A 162 -18.13 -6.50 9.99
N ASN A 163 -19.41 -6.84 10.17
CA ASN A 163 -20.27 -7.26 9.07
C ASN A 163 -20.55 -6.11 8.08
N LYS A 164 -20.80 -4.91 8.60
CA LYS A 164 -21.00 -3.71 7.77
C LYS A 164 -19.76 -3.35 6.96
N GLU A 165 -18.57 -3.44 7.55
CA GLU A 165 -17.32 -3.19 6.84
C GLU A 165 -17.08 -4.21 5.72
N VAL A 166 -17.39 -5.49 5.95
CA VAL A 166 -17.31 -6.51 4.89
C VAL A 166 -18.22 -6.16 3.71
N GLU A 167 -19.46 -5.76 3.98
CA GLU A 167 -20.42 -5.34 2.94
C GLU A 167 -19.95 -4.07 2.20
N PHE A 168 -19.41 -3.09 2.94
CA PHE A 168 -18.84 -1.88 2.37
C PHE A 168 -17.67 -2.20 1.42
N LEU A 169 -16.76 -3.08 1.81
CA LEU A 169 -15.62 -3.49 0.97
C LEU A 169 -16.08 -4.23 -0.29
N ASP A 170 -17.08 -5.10 -0.18
CA ASP A 170 -17.61 -5.85 -1.35
C ASP A 170 -18.33 -4.91 -2.35
N THR A 171 -19.06 -3.91 -1.85
CA THR A 171 -19.83 -2.97 -2.69
C THR A 171 -18.94 -1.90 -3.34
N THR A 172 -17.89 -1.44 -2.66
CA THR A 172 -17.03 -0.35 -3.14
C THR A 172 -15.86 -0.81 -4.01
N ARG A 173 -15.52 -2.11 -4.01
CA ARG A 173 -14.40 -2.68 -4.76
C ARG A 173 -14.33 -2.16 -6.21
N ASN A 174 -15.42 -2.30 -6.97
CA ASN A 174 -15.43 -1.94 -8.39
C ASN A 174 -15.30 -0.41 -8.60
N GLN A 175 -15.81 0.39 -7.68
CA GLN A 175 -15.67 1.85 -7.72
C GLN A 175 -14.21 2.26 -7.48
N VAL A 176 -13.57 1.63 -6.49
CA VAL A 176 -12.15 1.85 -6.18
C VAL A 176 -11.26 1.46 -7.36
N LEU A 177 -11.51 0.29 -7.97
CA LEU A 177 -10.74 -0.19 -9.14
C LEU A 177 -10.93 0.66 -10.40
N ALA A 178 -12.05 1.38 -10.52
CA ALA A 178 -12.28 2.32 -11.63
C ALA A 178 -11.50 3.65 -11.45
N GLY A 179 -10.97 3.89 -10.26
CA GLY A 179 -10.22 5.10 -9.90
C GLY A 179 -8.91 5.27 -10.67
N THR A 180 -8.41 6.51 -10.70
CA THR A 180 -7.18 6.88 -11.43
C THR A 180 -5.93 6.17 -10.91
N GLN A 181 -5.90 5.81 -9.63
CA GLN A 181 -4.78 5.07 -9.03
C GLN A 181 -4.58 3.68 -9.66
N PHE A 182 -5.63 3.00 -10.09
CA PHE A 182 -5.55 1.67 -10.72
C PHE A 182 -5.34 1.72 -12.24
N LYS A 183 -5.06 2.90 -12.79
CA LYS A 183 -4.73 3.10 -14.21
C LYS A 183 -3.21 3.15 -14.46
N ASN A 184 -2.42 2.55 -13.55
CA ASN A 184 -0.97 2.48 -13.72
C ASN A 184 -0.62 1.68 -14.99
N ILE A 185 0.07 2.30 -15.94
CA ILE A 185 0.37 1.72 -17.26
C ILE A 185 1.30 0.51 -17.14
N PHE A 186 2.16 0.47 -16.13
CA PHE A 186 3.15 -0.59 -15.97
C PHE A 186 2.59 -1.81 -15.25
N MET A 187 1.96 -1.60 -14.10
CA MET A 187 1.66 -2.67 -13.15
C MET A 187 0.16 -2.86 -12.92
N LYS A 188 -0.69 -2.49 -13.89
CA LYS A 188 -2.15 -2.48 -13.73
C LYS A 188 -2.69 -3.78 -13.13
N ASN A 189 -2.31 -4.91 -13.73
CA ASN A 189 -2.84 -6.21 -13.34
C ASN A 189 -2.26 -6.65 -11.98
N GLU A 190 -0.97 -6.40 -11.73
CA GLU A 190 -0.35 -6.68 -10.44
C GLU A 190 -0.99 -5.87 -9.31
N ILE A 191 -1.27 -4.59 -9.54
CA ILE A 191 -1.90 -3.70 -8.54
C ILE A 191 -3.33 -4.17 -8.24
N ILE A 192 -4.11 -4.54 -9.27
CA ILE A 192 -5.46 -5.08 -9.08
C ILE A 192 -5.41 -6.38 -8.28
N ASN A 193 -4.54 -7.31 -8.67
CA ASN A 193 -4.37 -8.59 -7.98
C ASN A 193 -3.92 -8.40 -6.52
N PHE A 194 -2.96 -7.50 -6.28
CA PHE A 194 -2.49 -7.17 -4.94
C PHE A 194 -3.62 -6.59 -4.08
N TYR A 195 -4.40 -5.65 -4.62
CA TYR A 195 -5.54 -5.05 -3.92
C TYR A 195 -6.59 -6.11 -3.56
N ASP A 196 -6.93 -7.01 -4.50
CA ASP A 196 -7.87 -8.10 -4.27
C ASP A 196 -7.41 -9.05 -3.18
N GLN A 197 -6.14 -9.45 -3.20
CA GLN A 197 -5.54 -10.29 -2.16
C GLN A 197 -5.59 -9.62 -0.79
N CYS A 198 -5.35 -8.30 -0.74
CA CYS A 198 -5.47 -7.52 0.48
C CYS A 198 -6.91 -7.52 1.00
N LEU A 199 -7.87 -7.21 0.14
CA LEU A 199 -9.29 -7.21 0.49
C LEU A 199 -9.76 -8.57 1.00
N ASP A 200 -9.37 -9.66 0.34
CA ASP A 200 -9.77 -11.01 0.76
C ASP A 200 -9.19 -11.36 2.14
N THR A 201 -7.93 -10.99 2.39
CA THR A 201 -7.30 -11.17 3.70
C THR A 201 -8.04 -10.40 4.80
N ILE A 202 -8.35 -9.13 4.53
CA ILE A 202 -9.04 -8.22 5.44
C ILE A 202 -10.45 -8.75 5.74
N LYS A 203 -11.23 -9.06 4.70
CA LYS A 203 -12.59 -9.61 4.84
C LYS A 203 -12.60 -10.90 5.64
N ARG A 204 -11.64 -11.81 5.40
CA ARG A 204 -11.53 -13.05 6.19
C ARG A 204 -11.31 -12.77 7.67
N ARG A 205 -10.43 -11.83 8.01
CA ARG A 205 -10.17 -11.45 9.40
C ARG A 205 -11.39 -10.79 10.05
N LEU A 206 -12.06 -9.87 9.37
CA LEU A 206 -13.31 -9.25 9.85
C LEU A 206 -14.42 -10.29 10.09
N LYS A 207 -14.65 -11.21 9.15
CA LYS A 207 -15.62 -12.31 9.32
C LYS A 207 -15.30 -13.20 10.51
N SER A 208 -14.02 -13.52 10.71
CA SER A 208 -13.57 -14.30 11.88
C SER A 208 -13.81 -13.55 13.20
N GLN A 209 -13.52 -12.24 13.24
CA GLN A 209 -13.79 -11.41 14.41
C GLN A 209 -15.29 -11.29 14.69
N ALA A 210 -16.11 -11.05 13.66
CA ALA A 210 -17.57 -10.98 13.78
C ALA A 210 -18.15 -12.25 14.41
N LEU A 211 -17.67 -13.43 13.98
CA LEU A 211 -18.08 -14.72 14.55
C LEU A 211 -17.70 -14.82 16.03
N GLY A 212 -16.46 -14.49 16.38
CA GLY A 212 -15.98 -14.54 17.77
C GLY A 212 -16.81 -13.65 18.70
N PHE A 213 -17.08 -12.42 18.29
CA PHE A 213 -17.90 -11.48 19.07
C PHE A 213 -19.39 -11.87 19.12
N SER A 214 -19.91 -12.50 18.06
CA SER A 214 -21.29 -13.02 18.07
C SER A 214 -21.50 -14.07 19.16
N VAL A 215 -20.53 -14.98 19.33
CA VAL A 215 -20.55 -15.99 20.41
C VAL A 215 -20.50 -15.34 21.79
N ALA A 216 -19.60 -14.38 21.99
CA ALA A 216 -19.48 -13.65 23.26
C ALA A 216 -20.75 -12.85 23.61
N SER A 217 -21.47 -12.32 22.60
CA SER A 217 -22.70 -11.56 22.82
C SER A 217 -23.90 -12.41 23.27
N GLN A 218 -23.88 -13.72 23.00
CA GLN A 218 -24.99 -14.65 23.27
C GLN A 218 -24.76 -15.53 24.52
N SER A 219 -23.52 -15.63 24.98
CA SER A 219 -23.12 -16.32 26.22
C SER A 219 -23.48 -15.46 27.42
#